data_AF-A0A925YQ77-F1
#
_entry.id   AF-A0A925YQ77-F1
#
_cell.length_a   1.000
_cell.length_b   1.000
_cell.length_c   1.000
_cell.angle_alpha   90.00
_cell.angle_beta   90.00
_cell.angle_gamma   90.00
#
_symmetry.space_group_name_H-M   'P 1'
#
loop_
_entity.id
_entity.type
_entity.pdbx_description
1 polymer ?
#
loop_
_entity_poly.entity_id
_entity_poly.type
_entity_poly.pdbx_seq_one_letter_code
_entity_poly.pdbx_strand_id
1 'polypeptide(L)'
;MTFLDTVDGKLARTTLTSSKWGDYFDHGIDLIHPPFWYVAWGYGLLATGTQWSNEVFWSVMAAILGGYILQRAIEGIAIKWLGLEIHIWRSIDTYFRQITARRNPNLILLTLFTAIAKPDWGLLAVAAWTVICLGLHVLQLLQAFAAKRSMGPLTSWMTKP
;
A
#
# COMPACT_ATOMS: atom_id res chain seq x y z
N MET A 1 -9.41 -12.26 -0.61
CA MET A 1 -9.77 -10.96 -0.02
C MET A 1 -9.93 -9.87 -1.08
N THR A 2 -8.91 -9.56 -1.89
CA THR A 2 -8.90 -8.40 -2.82
C THR A 2 -10.08 -8.24 -3.80
N PHE A 3 -10.68 -9.34 -4.27
CA PHE A 3 -11.82 -9.27 -5.20
C PHE A 3 -13.16 -9.07 -4.46
N LEU A 4 -13.36 -9.84 -3.39
CA LEU A 4 -14.59 -9.80 -2.59
C LEU A 4 -14.71 -8.53 -1.76
N ASP A 5 -13.58 -7.93 -1.41
CA ASP A 5 -13.48 -6.65 -0.71
C ASP A 5 -14.18 -5.50 -1.44
N THR A 6 -14.33 -5.57 -2.76
CA THR A 6 -15.06 -4.50 -3.48
C THR A 6 -16.56 -4.74 -3.57
N VAL A 7 -17.03 -5.93 -3.14
CA VAL A 7 -18.40 -6.39 -3.38
C VAL A 7 -19.38 -5.69 -2.45
N ASP A 8 -19.04 -5.49 -1.18
CA ASP A 8 -19.90 -4.82 -0.20
C ASP A 8 -20.21 -3.37 -0.58
N GLY A 9 -19.20 -2.58 -0.96
CA GLY A 9 -19.36 -1.21 -1.40
C GLY A 9 -20.10 -1.10 -2.74
N LYS A 10 -19.86 -2.02 -3.68
CA LYS A 10 -20.62 -2.08 -4.94
C LYS A 10 -22.07 -2.43 -4.67
N LEU A 11 -22.31 -3.47 -3.87
CA LEU A 11 -23.65 -3.92 -3.51
C LEU A 11 -24.42 -2.78 -2.84
N ALA A 12 -23.84 -2.15 -1.80
CA ALA A 12 -24.46 -1.04 -1.07
C ALA A 12 -24.89 0.13 -1.98
N ARG A 13 -24.09 0.47 -3.00
CA ARG A 13 -24.47 1.49 -4.00
C ARG A 13 -25.60 1.01 -4.91
N THR A 14 -25.55 -0.24 -5.36
CA THR A 14 -26.61 -0.78 -6.25
C THR A 14 -27.94 -1.02 -5.52
N THR A 15 -27.91 -1.26 -4.21
CA THR A 15 -29.10 -1.47 -3.38
C THR A 15 -29.54 -0.24 -2.61
N LEU A 16 -28.83 0.89 -2.74
CA LEU A 16 -29.07 2.13 -2.00
C LEU A 16 -29.02 1.95 -0.47
N THR A 17 -28.18 1.04 0.03
CA THR A 17 -28.02 0.73 1.46
C THR A 17 -26.69 1.24 2.04
N SER A 18 -26.06 2.23 1.41
CA SER A 18 -24.83 2.86 1.92
C SER A 18 -25.06 3.51 3.28
N SER A 19 -24.11 3.33 4.22
CA SER A 19 -24.17 3.95 5.55
C SER A 19 -22.80 4.48 5.97
N LYS A 20 -22.79 5.53 6.81
CA LYS A 20 -21.55 6.08 7.38
C LYS A 20 -20.80 5.04 8.22
N TRP A 21 -21.53 4.23 8.98
CA TRP A 21 -20.93 3.16 9.77
C TRP A 21 -20.24 2.12 8.90
N GLY A 22 -20.89 1.68 7.81
CA GLY A 22 -20.29 0.74 6.86
C GLY A 22 -19.00 1.30 6.25
N ASP A 23 -19.00 2.57 5.86
CA ASP A 23 -17.82 3.25 5.31
C ASP A 23 -16.65 3.33 6.32
N TYR A 24 -16.93 3.68 7.58
CA TYR A 24 -15.91 3.67 8.63
C TYR A 24 -15.40 2.27 8.95
N PHE A 25 -16.28 1.27 8.95
CA PHE A 25 -15.91 -0.10 9.24
C PHE A 25 -15.00 -0.67 8.15
N ASP A 26 -15.39 -0.51 6.88
CA ASP A 26 -14.61 -0.94 5.71
C ASP A 26 -13.21 -0.31 5.69
N HIS A 27 -13.13 1.03 5.78
CA HIS A 27 -11.84 1.72 5.84
C HIS A 27 -11.01 1.34 7.08
N GLY A 28 -11.66 1.12 8.22
CA GLY A 28 -11.00 0.77 9.47
C GLY A 28 -10.32 -0.59 9.40
N ILE A 29 -11.04 -1.62 8.93
CA ILE A 29 -10.48 -2.96 8.77
C ILE A 29 -9.36 -2.97 7.72
N ASP A 30 -9.51 -2.20 6.64
CA ASP A 30 -8.49 -2.08 5.60
C ASP A 30 -7.19 -1.42 6.07
N LEU A 31 -7.29 -0.54 7.07
CA LEU A 31 -6.12 0.08 7.70
C LEU A 31 -5.42 -0.88 8.66
N ILE A 32 -6.17 -1.61 9.49
CA ILE A 32 -5.54 -2.42 10.56
C ILE A 32 -5.12 -3.81 10.09
N HIS A 33 -5.82 -4.41 9.13
CA HIS A 33 -5.64 -5.80 8.72
C HIS A 33 -4.29 -6.10 8.02
N PRO A 34 -3.77 -5.25 7.10
CA PRO A 34 -2.60 -5.60 6.31
C PRO A 34 -1.35 -5.98 7.13
N PRO A 35 -0.99 -5.26 8.21
CA PRO A 35 0.11 -5.67 9.10
C PRO A 35 -0.04 -7.10 9.64
N PHE A 36 -1.20 -7.47 10.18
CA PHE A 36 -1.45 -8.82 10.71
C PHE A 36 -1.38 -9.87 9.61
N TRP A 37 -1.87 -9.53 8.42
CA TRP A 37 -1.83 -10.44 7.27
C TRP A 37 -0.40 -10.76 6.83
N TYR A 38 0.50 -9.77 6.74
CA TYR A 38 1.90 -10.02 6.40
C TYR A 38 2.63 -10.79 7.49
N VAL A 39 2.32 -10.54 8.77
CA VAL A 39 2.84 -11.33 9.90
C VAL A 39 2.41 -12.79 9.78
N ALA A 40 1.14 -13.05 9.45
CA ALA A 40 0.64 -14.40 9.22
C ALA A 40 1.34 -15.10 8.04
N TRP A 41 1.60 -14.39 6.94
CA TRP A 41 2.43 -14.92 5.84
C TRP A 41 3.85 -15.28 6.29
N GLY A 42 4.50 -14.39 7.04
CA GLY A 42 5.84 -14.62 7.57
C GLY A 42 5.89 -15.88 8.45
N TYR A 43 4.99 -16.00 9.43
CA TYR A 43 4.93 -17.19 10.28
C TYR A 43 4.50 -18.45 9.52
N GLY A 44 3.61 -18.34 8.55
CA GLY A 44 3.19 -19.45 7.70
C GLY A 44 4.36 -20.07 6.91
N LEU A 45 5.37 -19.26 6.58
CA LEU A 45 6.60 -19.73 5.93
C LEU A 45 7.35 -20.77 6.76
N LEU A 46 7.27 -20.71 8.10
CA LEU A 46 7.92 -21.67 8.98
C LEU A 46 7.40 -23.09 8.78
N ALA A 47 6.14 -23.23 8.32
CA ALA A 47 5.51 -24.52 8.06
C ALA A 47 5.92 -25.14 6.71
N THR A 48 6.55 -24.38 5.80
CA THR A 48 6.93 -24.87 4.46
C THR A 48 8.33 -25.48 4.42
N GLY A 49 8.99 -25.65 5.58
CA GLY A 49 10.35 -26.17 5.69
C GLY A 49 11.43 -25.24 5.15
N THR A 50 11.06 -24.03 4.70
CA THR A 50 11.97 -23.01 4.15
C THR A 50 12.22 -21.96 5.21
N GLN A 51 13.01 -22.32 6.22
CA GLN A 51 13.32 -21.41 7.33
C GLN A 51 14.43 -20.45 6.96
N TRP A 52 14.13 -19.16 6.93
CA TRP A 52 15.14 -18.12 6.93
C TRP A 52 15.87 -18.06 8.26
N SER A 53 17.10 -17.51 8.24
CA SER A 53 17.72 -17.08 9.49
C SER A 53 16.86 -16.02 10.16
N ASN A 54 16.92 -15.93 11.50
CA ASN A 54 16.20 -14.92 12.26
C ASN A 54 16.48 -13.50 11.73
N GLU A 55 17.72 -13.22 11.33
CA GLU A 55 18.12 -11.93 10.77
C GLU A 55 17.39 -11.60 9.47
N VAL A 56 17.32 -12.55 8.53
CA VAL A 56 16.62 -12.36 7.25
C VAL A 56 15.13 -12.19 7.49
N PHE A 57 14.53 -13.03 8.34
CA PHE A 57 13.12 -12.94 8.68
C PHE A 57 12.74 -11.57 9.23
N TRP A 58 13.45 -11.10 10.27
CA TRP A 58 13.14 -9.81 10.88
C TRP A 58 13.44 -8.63 9.95
N SER A 59 14.45 -8.73 9.08
CA SER A 59 14.74 -7.70 8.08
C SER A 59 13.62 -7.58 7.05
N VAL A 60 13.11 -8.71 6.53
CA VAL A 60 11.98 -8.74 5.59
C VAL A 60 10.70 -8.22 6.26
N MET A 61 10.40 -8.68 7.47
CA MET A 61 9.22 -8.23 8.22
C MET A 61 9.30 -6.73 8.54
N ALA A 62 10.46 -6.23 8.96
CA ALA A 62 10.67 -4.81 9.22
C ALA A 62 10.49 -3.97 7.94
N ALA A 63 11.00 -4.43 6.80
CA ALA A 63 10.83 -3.72 5.52
C ALA A 63 9.36 -3.60 5.12
N ILE A 64 8.58 -4.68 5.25
CA ILE A 64 7.16 -4.69 4.89
C ILE A 64 6.33 -3.85 5.87
N LEU A 65 6.45 -4.11 7.17
CA LEU A 65 5.64 -3.46 8.21
C LEU A 65 6.05 -1.99 8.40
N GLY A 66 7.35 -1.72 8.46
CA GLY A 66 7.88 -0.36 8.52
C GLY A 66 7.53 0.43 7.27
N GLY A 67 7.68 -0.18 6.09
CA GLY A 67 7.28 0.44 4.82
C GLY A 67 5.80 0.79 4.77
N TYR A 68 4.93 -0.09 5.28
CA TYR A 68 3.49 0.20 5.39
C TYR A 68 3.23 1.44 6.26
N ILE A 69 3.82 1.51 7.45
CA ILE A 69 3.64 2.64 8.38
C ILE A 69 4.20 3.94 7.77
N LEU A 70 5.40 3.89 7.21
CA LEU A 70 6.05 5.06 6.61
C LEU A 70 5.28 5.57 5.39
N GLN A 71 4.72 4.69 4.57
CA GLN A 71 3.90 5.09 3.44
C GLN A 71 2.62 5.81 3.89
N ARG A 72 1.95 5.34 4.96
CA ARG A 72 0.81 6.06 5.55
C ARG A 72 1.22 7.41 6.13
N ALA A 73 2.39 7.49 6.78
CA ALA A 73 2.93 8.75 7.27
C ALA A 73 3.18 9.75 6.14
N ILE A 74 3.74 9.31 5.01
CA ILE A 74 3.94 10.15 3.81
C ILE A 74 2.60 10.69 3.29
N GLU A 75 1.58 9.84 3.16
CA GLU A 75 0.23 10.27 2.74
C GLU A 75 -0.35 11.30 3.71
N GLY A 76 -0.24 11.08 5.02
CA GLY A 76 -0.70 12.01 6.05
C GLY A 76 0.05 13.34 6.03
N ILE A 77 1.37 13.32 5.84
CA ILE A 77 2.20 14.54 5.68
C ILE A 77 1.75 15.31 4.44
N ALA A 78 1.56 14.64 3.31
CA ALA A 78 1.13 15.28 2.07
C ALA A 78 -0.23 15.97 2.23
N ILE A 79 -1.22 15.29 2.81
CA ILE A 79 -2.54 15.88 3.06
C ILE A 79 -2.41 17.11 3.97
N LYS A 80 -1.73 16.97 5.11
CA LYS A 80 -1.62 18.04 6.11
C LYS A 80 -0.80 19.24 5.62
N TRP A 81 0.25 19.02 4.83
CA TRP A 81 1.23 20.07 4.50
C TRP A 81 1.14 20.56 3.06
N LEU A 82 0.64 19.74 2.13
CA LEU A 82 0.47 20.11 0.72
C LEU A 82 -0.99 20.40 0.38
N GLY A 83 -1.95 19.88 1.15
CA GLY A 83 -3.39 20.12 0.93
C GLY A 83 -4.02 19.20 -0.11
N LEU A 84 -3.34 18.13 -0.52
CA LEU A 84 -3.87 17.11 -1.42
C LEU A 84 -3.25 15.74 -1.14
N GLU A 85 -3.88 14.68 -1.62
CA GLU A 85 -3.25 13.36 -1.69
C GLU A 85 -2.09 13.37 -2.69
N ILE A 86 -0.89 12.98 -2.26
CA ILE A 86 0.31 13.03 -3.11
C ILE A 86 0.13 12.30 -4.46
N HIS A 87 -0.68 11.25 -4.47
CA HIS A 87 -0.97 10.40 -5.64
C HIS A 87 -1.80 11.06 -6.73
N ILE A 88 -2.48 12.17 -6.46
CA ILE A 88 -3.31 12.89 -7.44
C ILE A 88 -2.65 14.19 -7.90
N TRP A 89 -1.38 14.41 -7.55
CA TRP A 89 -0.64 15.61 -7.93
C TRP A 89 -0.32 15.64 -9.42
N ARG A 90 0.34 14.60 -9.97
CA ARG A 90 0.63 14.45 -11.40
C ARG A 90 0.03 13.14 -11.93
N SER A 91 -0.16 13.05 -13.25
CA SER A 91 -0.70 11.85 -13.89
C SER A 91 0.13 10.59 -13.57
N ILE A 92 1.46 10.71 -13.64
CA ILE A 92 2.38 9.63 -13.30
C ILE A 92 2.20 9.14 -11.86
N ASP A 93 1.88 10.02 -10.92
CA ASP A 93 1.70 9.68 -9.51
C ASP A 93 0.45 8.81 -9.31
N THR A 94 -0.59 9.04 -10.12
CA THR A 94 -1.82 8.24 -10.11
C THR A 94 -1.59 6.87 -10.72
N TYR A 95 -0.87 6.77 -11.84
CA TYR A 95 -0.52 5.48 -12.42
C TYR A 95 0.41 4.69 -11.52
N PHE A 96 1.39 5.36 -10.91
CA PHE A 96 2.28 4.75 -9.94
C PHE A 96 1.51 4.15 -8.75
N ARG A 97 0.49 4.86 -8.23
CA ARG A 97 -0.40 4.36 -7.16
C ARG A 97 -1.03 2.98 -7.47
N GLN A 98 -1.21 2.63 -8.73
CA GLN A 98 -1.81 1.34 -9.13
C GLN A 98 -0.84 0.18 -8.97
N ILE A 99 0.47 0.44 -9.13
CA ILE A 99 1.52 -0.58 -9.05
C ILE A 99 2.29 -0.54 -7.73
N THR A 100 2.11 0.48 -6.89
CA THR A 100 2.83 0.61 -5.62
C THR A 100 2.59 -0.57 -4.69
N ALA A 101 3.47 -0.74 -3.69
CA ALA A 101 3.39 -1.78 -2.68
C ALA A 101 2.12 -1.65 -1.81
N ARG A 102 1.02 -2.15 -2.37
CA ARG A 102 -0.31 -2.16 -1.79
C ARG A 102 -0.83 -3.59 -1.80
N ARG A 103 -1.93 -3.82 -1.07
CA ARG A 103 -2.53 -5.14 -0.89
C ARG A 103 -2.70 -5.89 -2.22
N ASN A 104 -3.24 -5.27 -3.26
CA ASN A 104 -3.51 -5.94 -4.53
C ASN A 104 -2.22 -6.32 -5.28
N PRO A 105 -1.29 -5.38 -5.58
CA PRO A 105 -0.01 -5.75 -6.20
C PRO A 105 0.81 -6.76 -5.37
N ASN A 106 0.85 -6.60 -4.05
CA ASN A 106 1.59 -7.52 -3.17
C ASN A 106 0.97 -8.92 -3.17
N LEU A 107 -0.36 -9.03 -3.21
CA LEU A 107 -1.02 -10.33 -3.31
C LEU A 107 -0.70 -11.04 -4.63
N ILE A 108 -0.57 -10.29 -5.75
CA ILE A 108 -0.15 -10.87 -7.03
C ILE A 108 1.24 -11.51 -6.89
N LEU A 109 2.20 -10.79 -6.30
CA LEU A 109 3.54 -11.33 -6.05
C LEU A 109 3.48 -12.59 -5.18
N LEU A 110 2.80 -12.53 -4.04
CA LEU A 110 2.65 -13.67 -3.13
C LEU A 110 2.00 -14.88 -3.82
N THR A 111 0.97 -14.63 -4.62
CA THR A 111 0.24 -15.70 -5.33
C THR A 111 1.11 -16.36 -6.39
N LEU A 112 1.77 -15.58 -7.25
CA LEU A 112 2.62 -16.08 -8.33
C LEU A 112 3.77 -16.94 -7.78
N PHE A 113 4.43 -16.47 -6.73
CA PHE A 113 5.54 -17.19 -6.10
C PHE A 113 5.07 -18.42 -5.31
N THR A 114 3.92 -18.35 -4.65
CA THR A 114 3.31 -19.53 -4.00
C THR A 114 2.93 -20.59 -5.02
N ALA A 115 2.42 -20.19 -6.20
CA ALA A 115 2.02 -21.12 -7.27
C ALA A 115 3.18 -21.96 -7.82
N ILE A 116 4.43 -21.46 -7.71
CA ILE A 116 5.65 -22.20 -8.07
C ILE A 116 6.38 -22.80 -6.86
N ALA A 117 5.68 -22.97 -5.73
CA ALA A 117 6.21 -23.50 -4.48
C ALA A 117 7.41 -22.71 -3.90
N LYS A 118 7.45 -21.39 -4.14
CA LYS A 118 8.47 -20.46 -3.62
C LYS A 118 7.84 -19.30 -2.84
N PRO A 119 6.99 -19.55 -1.82
CA PRO A 119 6.34 -18.47 -1.06
C PRO A 119 7.35 -17.53 -0.36
N ASP A 120 8.56 -18.00 -0.09
CA ASP A 120 9.67 -17.24 0.47
C ASP A 120 10.13 -16.13 -0.49
N TRP A 121 10.28 -16.46 -1.78
CA TRP A 121 10.60 -15.48 -2.82
C TRP A 121 9.47 -14.46 -2.98
N GLY A 122 8.23 -14.88 -2.74
CA GLY A 122 7.06 -14.00 -2.72
C GLY A 122 7.17 -12.90 -1.67
N LEU A 123 7.46 -13.28 -0.42
CA LEU A 123 7.66 -12.31 0.67
C LEU A 123 8.88 -11.42 0.44
N LEU A 124 9.98 -11.98 -0.08
CA LEU A 124 11.17 -11.20 -0.41
C LEU A 124 10.88 -10.17 -1.52
N ALA A 125 10.13 -10.55 -2.55
CA ALA A 125 9.71 -9.66 -3.62
C ALA A 125 8.81 -8.54 -3.10
N VAL A 126 7.87 -8.85 -2.19
CA VAL A 126 7.03 -7.83 -1.53
C VAL A 126 7.88 -6.85 -0.72
N ALA A 127 8.85 -7.33 0.06
CA ALA A 127 9.75 -6.46 0.82
C ALA A 127 10.59 -5.55 -0.08
N ALA A 128 11.22 -6.11 -1.12
CA ALA A 128 12.00 -5.35 -2.09
C ALA A 128 11.13 -4.28 -2.78
N TRP A 129 9.94 -4.66 -3.24
CA TRP A 129 9.01 -3.75 -3.88
C TRP A 129 8.53 -2.64 -2.93
N THR A 130 8.31 -2.97 -1.66
CA THR A 130 7.94 -2.01 -0.61
C THR A 130 9.03 -0.96 -0.43
N VAL A 131 10.29 -1.36 -0.31
CA VAL A 131 11.42 -0.42 -0.14
C VAL A 131 11.58 0.48 -1.37
N ILE A 132 11.50 -0.09 -2.59
CA ILE A 132 11.56 0.68 -3.83
C ILE A 132 10.43 1.71 -3.88
N CYS A 133 9.19 1.29 -3.63
CA CYS A 133 8.04 2.19 -3.65
C CYS A 133 8.15 3.29 -2.60
N LEU A 134 8.62 2.96 -1.40
CA LEU A 134 8.83 3.94 -0.34
C LEU A 134 9.84 5.01 -0.76
N GLY A 135 10.99 4.60 -1.33
CA GLY A 135 11.99 5.54 -1.84
C GLY A 135 11.42 6.48 -2.91
N LEU A 136 10.62 5.94 -3.84
CA LEU A 136 9.95 6.73 -4.87
C LEU A 136 8.90 7.69 -4.28
N HIS A 137 8.16 7.30 -3.25
CA HIS A 137 7.22 8.18 -2.55
C HIS A 137 7.92 9.28 -1.75
N VAL A 138 9.06 9.00 -1.12
CA VAL A 138 9.86 10.03 -0.47
C VAL A 138 10.35 11.04 -1.51
N LEU A 139 10.88 10.57 -2.64
CA LEU A 139 11.28 11.45 -3.74
C LEU A 139 10.11 12.31 -4.25
N GLN A 140 8.95 11.69 -4.46
CA GLN A 140 7.71 12.37 -4.87
C GLN A 140 7.31 13.46 -3.86
N LEU A 141 7.36 13.15 -2.56
CA LEU A 141 7.03 14.09 -1.49
C LEU A 141 8.01 15.28 -1.48
N LEU A 142 9.31 15.03 -1.60
CA LEU A 142 10.33 16.07 -1.67
C LEU A 142 10.13 16.98 -2.89
N GLN A 143 9.84 16.40 -4.05
CA GLN A 143 9.50 17.14 -5.26
C GLN A 143 8.27 18.03 -5.04
N ALA A 144 7.24 17.51 -4.38
CA ALA A 144 6.02 18.27 -4.09
C ALA A 144 6.28 19.44 -3.13
N PHE A 145 7.12 19.25 -2.10
CA PHE A 145 7.53 20.35 -1.23
C PHE A 145 8.32 21.43 -1.97
N ALA A 146 9.28 21.02 -2.82
CA ALA A 146 10.04 21.96 -3.64
C ALA A 146 9.12 22.75 -4.59
N ALA A 147 8.19 22.06 -5.25
CA ALA A 147 7.20 22.65 -6.13
C ALA A 147 6.27 23.62 -5.39
N LYS A 148 5.81 23.25 -4.18
CA LYS A 148 4.97 24.14 -3.37
C LYS A 148 5.70 25.42 -2.99
N ARG A 149 7.00 25.32 -2.67
CA ARG A 149 7.85 26.46 -2.33
C ARG A 149 8.08 27.39 -3.52
N SER A 150 8.26 26.85 -4.72
CA SER A 150 8.55 27.66 -5.91
C SER A 150 7.32 28.19 -6.63
N MET A 151 6.22 27.44 -6.65
CA MET A 151 5.03 27.74 -7.47
C MET A 151 3.76 28.03 -6.65
N GLY A 152 3.81 27.87 -5.32
CA GLY A 152 2.64 28.07 -4.45
C GLY A 152 1.78 26.80 -4.27
N PRO A 153 0.51 26.92 -3.87
CA PRO A 153 -0.37 25.78 -3.61
C PRO A 153 -0.45 24.82 -4.80
N LEU A 154 -0.37 23.52 -4.53
CA LEU A 154 -0.46 22.48 -5.55
C LEU A 154 -1.92 22.13 -5.82
N THR A 155 -2.23 21.82 -7.07
CA THR A 155 -3.56 21.36 -7.50
C THR A 155 -3.48 19.96 -8.09
N SER A 156 -4.59 19.22 -8.07
CA SER A 156 -4.64 17.91 -8.72
C SER A 156 -4.51 18.04 -10.25
N TRP A 157 -3.90 17.04 -10.89
CA TRP A 157 -3.93 16.96 -12.35
C TRP A 157 -5.33 16.59 -12.89
N MET A 158 -6.19 15.97 -12.07
CA MET A 158 -7.55 15.56 -12.44
C MET A 158 -8.55 16.72 -12.44
N THR A 159 -8.19 17.87 -11.86
CA THR A 159 -9.01 19.09 -11.89
C THR A 159 -8.78 19.91 -13.16
N LYS A 160 -7.89 19.49 -14.06
CA LYS A 160 -7.74 20.13 -15.37
C LYS A 160 -8.91 19.68 -16.27
N PRO A 161 -9.64 20.63 -16.88
CA PRO A 161 -10.73 20.32 -17.80
C PRO A 161 -10.26 19.56 -19.05
#